data_AF-A0AAW0I6J1-F1
#
_entry.id   AF-A0AAW0I6J1-F1
#
_cell.length_a   1.000
_cell.length_b   1.000
_cell.length_c   1.000
_cell.angle_alpha   90.00
_cell.angle_beta   90.00
_cell.angle_gamma   90.00
#
_symmetry.space_group_name_H-M   'P 1'
#
loop_
_entity.id
_entity.type
_entity.pdbx_description
1 polymer ?
#
loop_
_entity_poly.entity_id
_entity_poly.type
_entity_poly.pdbx_seq_one_letter_code
_entity_poly.pdbx_strand_id
1 'polypeptide(L)'
;MAKSKNHTTHNQSRKWHRNGIKKPRSQRYESLKGVDPKFLRNMRFAKKHNKKGLKKMQANNAKAMSARAEAIKALVKPQVVKPKVPKGPTRKLTPSLRSGLEATWPGVIGSKKQNPRFKPRQRPQLQLRLPKVPRPL
;
A
#
# COMPACT_ATOMS: atom_id res chain seq x y z
N MET A 1 -52.55 42.28 14.31
CA MET A 1 -51.63 41.42 13.53
C MET A 1 -50.63 40.77 14.47
N ALA A 2 -50.60 39.44 14.52
CA ALA A 2 -49.64 38.72 15.34
C ALA A 2 -48.28 38.68 14.63
N LYS A 3 -47.20 39.04 15.33
CA LYS A 3 -45.84 39.00 14.79
C LYS A 3 -45.25 37.59 14.91
N SER A 4 -44.58 37.12 13.87
CA SER A 4 -43.81 35.86 13.87
C SER A 4 -42.30 36.13 13.86
N LYS A 5 -41.50 35.08 14.11
CA LYS A 5 -40.02 35.18 14.04
C LYS A 5 -39.57 35.23 12.58
N ASN A 6 -38.63 36.13 12.28
CA ASN A 6 -38.16 36.39 10.91
C ASN A 6 -37.06 35.44 10.42
N HIS A 7 -36.17 34.94 11.29
CA HIS A 7 -35.05 34.06 10.90
C HIS A 7 -34.52 33.21 12.08
N THR A 8 -34.04 31.97 11.82
CA THR A 8 -33.35 31.16 12.85
C THR A 8 -32.41 30.08 12.29
N THR A 9 -31.22 29.96 12.92
CA THR A 9 -30.22 28.91 12.65
C THR A 9 -30.19 27.82 13.75
N HIS A 10 -31.14 27.84 14.70
CA HIS A 10 -31.09 27.07 15.95
C HIS A 10 -30.85 25.56 15.78
N ASN A 11 -31.54 24.91 14.83
CA ASN A 11 -31.43 23.46 14.62
C ASN A 11 -30.59 23.10 13.38
N GLN A 12 -29.91 24.05 12.73
CA GLN A 12 -29.17 23.77 11.49
C GLN A 12 -27.91 22.94 11.78
N SER A 13 -27.13 23.37 12.77
CA SER A 13 -25.92 22.65 13.19
C SER A 13 -26.23 21.20 13.59
N ARG A 14 -27.26 20.97 14.41
CA ARG A 14 -27.65 19.62 14.84
C ARG A 14 -27.97 18.72 13.63
N LYS A 15 -28.71 19.24 12.64
CA LYS A 15 -29.03 18.47 11.41
C LYS A 15 -27.79 18.14 10.59
N TRP A 16 -26.87 19.09 10.39
CA TRP A 16 -25.63 18.84 9.65
C TRP A 16 -24.75 17.78 10.32
N HIS A 17 -24.75 17.73 11.66
CA HIS A 17 -23.96 16.77 12.42
C HIS A 17 -24.64 15.40 12.62
N ARG A 18 -25.95 15.24 12.35
CA ARG A 18 -26.61 13.91 12.42
C ARG A 18 -25.91 12.86 11.55
N ASN A 19 -25.50 13.26 10.33
CA ASN A 19 -24.76 12.39 9.41
C ASN A 19 -23.24 12.66 9.43
N GLY A 20 -22.82 13.69 10.17
CA GLY A 20 -21.46 14.22 10.22
C GLY A 20 -21.07 15.00 8.96
N ILE A 21 -20.41 16.13 9.14
CA ILE A 21 -19.84 16.92 8.04
C ILE A 21 -18.56 16.22 7.57
N LYS A 22 -18.65 15.49 6.45
CA LYS A 22 -17.51 14.75 5.89
C LYS A 22 -16.60 15.67 5.09
N LYS A 23 -15.28 15.50 5.27
CA LYS A 23 -14.27 16.14 4.42
C LYS A 23 -14.31 15.53 3.02
N PRO A 24 -13.96 16.27 1.96
CA PRO A 24 -13.81 15.70 0.63
C PRO A 24 -12.74 14.60 0.65
N ARG A 25 -12.95 13.55 -0.14
CA ARG A 25 -12.00 12.44 -0.23
C ARG A 25 -10.75 12.88 -0.99
N SER A 26 -9.58 12.78 -0.36
CA SER A 26 -8.31 12.94 -1.06
C SER A 26 -8.01 11.68 -1.89
N GLN A 27 -7.51 11.90 -3.11
CA GLN A 27 -7.14 10.84 -4.04
C GLN A 27 -5.66 10.97 -4.40
N ARG A 28 -4.93 9.85 -4.50
CA ARG A 28 -3.48 9.87 -4.82
C ARG A 28 -3.16 10.60 -6.14
N TYR A 29 -4.05 10.47 -7.14
CA TYR A 29 -3.92 11.12 -8.43
C TYR A 29 -5.20 11.89 -8.72
N GLU A 30 -5.10 13.23 -8.74
CA GLU A 30 -6.20 14.13 -9.07
C GLU A 30 -6.32 14.36 -10.58
N SER A 31 -7.45 14.94 -11.01
CA SER A 31 -7.67 15.28 -12.41
C SER A 31 -6.85 16.51 -12.82
N LEU A 32 -6.30 16.51 -14.04
CA LEU A 32 -5.57 17.65 -14.60
C LEU A 32 -6.49 18.68 -15.29
N LYS A 33 -7.74 18.80 -14.84
CA LYS A 33 -8.70 19.77 -15.40
C LYS A 33 -8.32 21.17 -14.93
N GLY A 34 -8.28 22.15 -15.84
CA GLY A 34 -7.88 23.53 -15.55
C GLY A 34 -6.37 23.81 -15.63
N VAL A 35 -5.56 22.80 -15.96
CA VAL A 35 -4.13 22.99 -16.25
C VAL A 35 -3.96 23.58 -17.66
N ASP A 36 -2.94 24.43 -17.84
CA ASP A 36 -2.62 25.09 -19.11
C ASP A 36 -2.65 24.13 -20.32
N PRO A 37 -3.47 24.40 -21.35
CA PRO A 37 -3.54 23.57 -22.55
C PRO A 37 -2.18 23.39 -23.25
N LYS A 38 -1.30 24.40 -23.27
CA LYS A 38 0.01 24.29 -23.94
C LYS A 38 0.89 23.26 -23.21
N PHE A 39 0.95 23.32 -21.88
CA PHE A 39 1.60 22.30 -21.07
C PHE A 39 0.98 20.90 -21.27
N LEU A 40 -0.35 20.79 -21.26
CA LEU A 40 -1.03 19.50 -21.44
C LEU A 40 -0.74 18.87 -22.81
N ARG A 41 -0.65 19.68 -23.87
CA ARG A 41 -0.27 19.19 -25.21
C ARG A 41 1.12 18.56 -25.19
N ASN A 42 2.12 19.27 -24.64
CA ASN A 42 3.48 18.75 -24.54
C ASN A 42 3.56 17.47 -23.69
N MET A 43 2.95 17.46 -22.50
CA MET A 43 2.94 16.28 -21.64
C MET A 43 2.28 15.07 -22.33
N ARG A 44 1.21 15.28 -23.11
CA ARG A 44 0.56 14.22 -23.90
C ARG A 44 1.51 13.67 -24.98
N PHE A 45 2.25 14.53 -25.69
CA PHE A 45 3.24 14.10 -26.67
C PHE A 45 4.40 13.31 -26.04
N ALA A 46 4.93 13.77 -24.90
CA ALA A 46 5.96 13.04 -24.17
C ALA A 46 5.47 11.63 -23.78
N LYS A 47 4.29 11.53 -23.16
CA LYS A 47 3.68 10.24 -22.80
C LYS A 47 3.42 9.34 -24.01
N LYS A 48 3.03 9.91 -25.16
CA LYS A 48 2.79 9.18 -26.40
C LYS A 48 4.06 8.51 -26.93
N HIS A 49 5.21 9.16 -26.83
CA HIS A 49 6.46 8.67 -27.44
C HIS A 49 7.39 7.90 -26.50
N ASN A 50 7.03 7.70 -25.23
CA ASN A 50 7.81 6.93 -24.25
C ASN A 50 8.17 5.50 -24.70
N LYS A 51 7.36 4.88 -25.57
CA LYS A 51 7.62 3.52 -26.09
C LYS A 51 8.95 3.43 -26.87
N LYS A 52 9.39 4.52 -27.50
CA LYS A 52 10.63 4.54 -28.30
C LYS A 52 11.89 4.31 -27.45
N GLY A 53 11.90 4.79 -26.20
CA GLY A 53 13.04 4.68 -25.28
C GLY A 53 13.08 3.38 -24.46
N LEU A 54 12.09 2.51 -24.61
CA LEU A 54 11.87 1.39 -23.69
C LEU A 54 13.05 0.39 -23.66
N LYS A 55 13.63 0.06 -24.83
CA LYS A 55 14.77 -0.88 -24.91
C LYS A 55 16.01 -0.36 -24.17
N LYS A 56 16.32 0.93 -24.34
CA LYS A 56 17.45 1.59 -23.67
C LYS A 56 17.24 1.61 -22.15
N MET A 57 16.02 1.92 -21.72
CA MET A 57 15.65 1.90 -20.30
C MET A 57 15.75 0.50 -19.69
N GLN A 58 15.25 -0.53 -20.37
CA GLN A 58 15.35 -1.92 -19.90
C GLN A 58 16.81 -2.37 -19.75
N ALA A 59 17.65 -2.10 -20.74
CA ALA A 59 19.07 -2.45 -20.67
C ALA A 59 19.78 -1.75 -19.51
N ASN A 60 19.50 -0.45 -19.30
CA ASN A 60 20.07 0.29 -18.17
C ASN A 60 19.58 -0.25 -16.82
N ASN A 61 18.27 -0.53 -16.70
CA ASN A 61 17.69 -1.10 -15.49
C ASN A 61 18.25 -2.50 -15.18
N ALA A 62 18.44 -3.35 -16.20
CA ALA A 62 19.05 -4.66 -16.02
C ALA A 62 20.49 -4.55 -15.50
N LYS A 63 21.30 -3.62 -16.07
CA LYS A 63 22.65 -3.33 -15.59
C LYS A 63 22.65 -2.82 -14.14
N ALA A 64 21.71 -1.96 -13.78
CA ALA A 64 21.58 -1.48 -12.41
C ALA A 64 21.18 -2.60 -11.44
N MET A 65 20.29 -3.51 -11.84
CA MET A 65 19.88 -4.65 -11.02
C MET A 65 21.00 -5.67 -10.85
N SER A 66 21.78 -5.96 -11.90
CA SER A 66 22.94 -6.86 -11.79
C SER A 66 24.01 -6.28 -10.87
N ALA A 67 24.31 -4.98 -10.96
CA ALA A 67 25.25 -4.32 -10.05
C ALA A 67 24.78 -4.38 -8.59
N ARG A 68 23.48 -4.17 -8.34
CA ARG A 68 22.88 -4.33 -7.00
C ARG A 68 22.97 -5.76 -6.49
N ALA A 69 22.73 -6.75 -7.35
CA ALA A 69 22.83 -8.16 -6.99
C ALA A 69 24.25 -8.55 -6.59
N GLU A 70 25.26 -8.10 -7.35
CA GLU A 70 26.68 -8.33 -7.00
C GLU A 70 27.06 -7.63 -5.69
N ALA A 71 26.58 -6.40 -5.45
CA ALA A 71 26.82 -5.70 -4.19
C ALA A 71 26.20 -6.42 -2.99
N ILE A 72 24.96 -6.93 -3.12
CA ILE A 72 24.32 -7.74 -2.08
C ILE A 72 25.08 -9.05 -1.87
N LYS A 73 25.51 -9.72 -2.94
CA LYS A 73 26.30 -10.95 -2.86
C LYS A 73 27.65 -10.73 -2.17
N ALA A 74 28.30 -9.60 -2.42
CA ALA A 74 29.54 -9.21 -1.75
C ALA A 74 29.32 -8.93 -0.26
N LEU A 75 28.20 -8.32 0.12
CA LEU A 75 27.82 -8.13 1.52
C LEU A 75 27.51 -9.45 2.23
N VAL A 76 26.79 -10.36 1.56
CA VAL A 76 26.37 -11.66 2.13
C VAL A 76 27.52 -12.66 2.23
N LYS A 77 28.61 -12.48 1.46
CA LYS A 77 29.86 -13.21 1.68
C LYS A 77 30.69 -12.47 2.74
N PRO A 78 30.65 -12.84 4.03
CA PRO A 78 31.68 -12.37 4.94
C PRO A 78 33.01 -12.90 4.41
N GLN A 79 33.95 -11.99 4.18
CA GLN A 79 35.34 -12.34 3.96
C GLN A 79 35.73 -13.29 5.09
N VAL A 80 36.10 -14.53 4.75
CA VAL A 80 36.66 -15.53 5.67
C VAL A 80 38.07 -15.07 6.04
N VAL A 81 38.18 -13.89 6.66
CA VAL A 81 39.37 -13.54 7.42
C VAL A 81 39.23 -14.39 8.68
N LYS A 82 40.03 -15.46 8.77
CA LYS A 82 40.21 -16.20 10.02
C LYS A 82 40.42 -15.16 11.13
N PRO A 83 39.54 -15.03 12.14
CA PRO A 83 39.87 -14.20 13.27
C PRO A 83 41.09 -14.85 13.92
N LYS A 84 42.26 -14.22 13.77
CA LYS A 84 43.42 -14.55 14.59
C LYS A 84 43.09 -13.99 15.97
N VAL A 85 42.28 -14.72 16.73
CA VAL A 85 41.98 -14.41 18.13
C VAL A 85 43.30 -14.53 18.88
N PRO A 86 43.84 -13.45 19.48
CA PRO A 86 44.93 -13.59 20.43
C PRO A 86 44.37 -14.35 21.64
N LYS A 87 45.03 -15.45 22.01
CA LYS A 87 44.67 -16.25 23.20
C LYS A 87 44.97 -15.44 24.46
N GLY A 88 44.00 -14.67 24.93
CA GLY A 88 44.02 -14.02 26.24
C GLY A 88 43.59 -14.99 27.36
N PRO A 89 43.96 -14.72 28.61
CA PRO A 89 43.80 -15.67 29.71
C PRO A 89 42.32 -15.93 30.03
N THR A 90 41.99 -17.21 30.18
CA THR A 90 40.69 -17.74 30.57
C THR A 90 40.23 -17.12 31.89
N ARG A 91 39.31 -16.15 31.84
CA ARG A 91 38.54 -15.73 33.01
C ARG A 91 37.45 -16.77 33.26
N LYS A 92 37.56 -17.48 34.38
CA LYS A 92 36.53 -18.38 34.91
C LYS A 92 35.23 -17.58 35.05
N LEU A 93 34.23 -17.85 34.21
CA LEU A 93 32.89 -17.31 34.38
C LEU A 93 32.19 -18.14 35.46
N THR A 94 31.81 -17.48 36.55
CA THR A 94 30.84 -17.98 37.52
C THR A 94 29.50 -18.21 36.83
N PRO A 95 28.77 -19.30 37.10
CA PRO A 95 27.44 -19.51 36.53
C PRO A 95 26.43 -18.66 37.30
N SER A 96 26.37 -17.37 36.99
CA SER A 96 25.33 -16.48 37.49
C SER A 96 24.38 -16.13 36.36
N LEU A 97 23.14 -16.61 36.52
CA LEU A 97 21.92 -16.13 35.88
C LEU A 97 21.86 -16.37 34.37
N ARG A 98 21.74 -17.65 33.99
CA ARG A 98 20.81 -18.03 32.92
C ARG A 98 19.46 -17.46 33.34
N SER A 99 19.01 -16.43 32.65
CA SER A 99 17.69 -15.83 32.84
C SER A 99 16.65 -16.94 32.89
N GLY A 100 16.09 -17.13 34.09
CA GLY A 100 14.88 -17.92 34.29
C GLY A 100 13.76 -17.25 33.53
N LEU A 101 13.34 -17.89 32.44
CA LEU A 101 12.01 -17.80 31.86
C LEU A 101 11.72 -19.20 31.34
N GLU A 102 11.50 -20.10 32.30
CA GLU A 102 10.69 -21.30 32.09
C GLU A 102 9.29 -20.81 31.68
N ALA A 103 9.06 -20.68 30.37
CA ALA A 103 7.72 -20.66 29.83
C ALA A 103 7.39 -22.11 29.48
N THR A 104 6.71 -22.78 30.41
CA THR A 104 6.02 -24.03 30.19
C THR A 104 5.05 -23.85 29.01
N TRP A 105 5.46 -24.31 27.83
CA TRP A 105 4.54 -24.50 26.72
C TRP A 105 4.21 -25.98 26.64
N PRO A 106 2.97 -26.40 26.97
CA PRO A 106 2.56 -27.76 26.72
C PRO A 106 2.60 -28.01 25.21
N GLY A 107 3.27 -29.11 24.84
CA GLY A 107 3.23 -29.63 23.48
C GLY A 107 1.79 -29.89 23.07
N VAL A 108 1.29 -29.10 22.12
CA VAL A 108 0.05 -29.39 21.42
C VAL A 108 0.38 -29.70 19.97
N ILE A 109 0.10 -30.95 19.66
CA ILE A 109 0.09 -31.58 18.36
C ILE A 109 -0.71 -30.72 17.36
N GLY A 110 -0.07 -30.43 16.23
CA GLY A 110 -0.70 -30.23 14.91
C GLY A 110 -1.87 -29.24 14.82
N SER A 111 -1.61 -28.06 14.26
CA SER A 111 -2.68 -27.26 13.63
C SER A 111 -2.20 -26.59 12.34
N LYS A 112 -2.49 -27.28 11.24
CA LYS A 112 -2.71 -26.80 9.87
C LYS A 112 -2.45 -25.30 9.64
N LYS A 113 -1.42 -25.02 8.83
CA LYS A 113 -1.19 -23.76 8.13
C LYS A 113 -2.45 -23.37 7.35
N GLN A 114 -3.25 -22.45 7.87
CA GLN A 114 -4.40 -21.91 7.13
C GLN A 114 -3.87 -20.94 6.08
N ASN A 115 -3.78 -21.43 4.84
CA ASN A 115 -3.59 -20.59 3.67
C ASN A 115 -4.87 -19.77 3.45
N PRO A 116 -4.83 -18.43 3.37
CA PRO A 116 -6.04 -17.66 3.06
C PRO A 116 -6.44 -17.95 1.62
N ARG A 117 -7.51 -18.72 1.47
CA ARG A 117 -8.11 -19.10 0.18
C ARG A 117 -8.65 -17.83 -0.47
N PHE A 118 -7.92 -17.28 -1.44
CA PHE A 118 -8.38 -16.16 -2.26
C PHE A 118 -9.65 -16.60 -2.99
N LYS A 119 -10.83 -16.16 -2.52
CA LYS A 119 -12.08 -16.37 -3.26
C LYS A 119 -12.14 -15.31 -4.37
N PRO A 120 -12.21 -15.69 -5.65
CA PRO A 120 -12.47 -14.72 -6.70
C PRO A 120 -13.86 -14.13 -6.47
N ARG A 121 -13.92 -12.82 -6.23
CA ARG A 121 -15.17 -12.08 -6.13
C ARG A 121 -15.91 -12.22 -7.45
N GLN A 122 -17.10 -12.81 -7.42
CA GLN A 122 -17.95 -12.94 -8.60
C GLN A 122 -18.17 -11.55 -9.21
N ARG A 123 -17.87 -11.41 -10.50
CA ARG A 123 -18.24 -10.21 -11.26
C ARG A 123 -19.77 -10.09 -11.21
N PRO A 124 -20.35 -8.96 -10.79
CA PRO A 124 -21.77 -8.75 -11.01
C PRO A 124 -22.00 -8.72 -12.53
N GLN A 125 -22.82 -9.63 -13.04
CA GLN A 125 -23.31 -9.52 -14.40
C GLN A 125 -24.20 -8.28 -14.45
N LEU A 126 -23.76 -7.26 -15.18
CA LEU A 126 -24.61 -6.15 -15.57
C LEU A 126 -25.68 -6.71 -16.49
N GLN A 127 -26.82 -7.11 -15.93
CA GLN A 127 -28.02 -7.36 -16.72
C GLN A 127 -28.48 -6.02 -17.30
N LEU A 128 -28.20 -5.80 -18.58
CA LEU A 128 -28.83 -4.73 -19.35
C LEU A 128 -30.34 -4.99 -19.34
N ARG A 129 -31.07 -4.34 -18.44
CA ARG A 129 -32.53 -4.27 -18.52
C ARG A 129 -32.87 -3.35 -19.68
N LEU A 130 -33.27 -3.94 -20.81
CA LEU A 130 -33.88 -3.20 -21.90
C LEU A 130 -35.16 -2.50 -21.38
N PRO A 131 -35.43 -1.25 -21.79
CA PRO A 131 -36.65 -0.57 -21.42
C PRO A 131 -37.86 -1.33 -21.96
N LYS A 132 -38.85 -1.56 -21.11
CA LYS A 132 -40.12 -2.20 -21.48
C LYS A 132 -40.86 -1.25 -22.42
N VAL A 133 -41.06 -1.65 -23.67
CA VAL A 133 -41.91 -0.92 -24.62
C VAL A 133 -43.36 -1.06 -24.15
N PRO A 134 -44.14 0.04 -24.02
CA PRO A 134 -45.54 -0.06 -23.69
C PRO A 134 -46.32 -0.68 -24.86
N ARG A 135 -47.20 -1.63 -24.55
CA ARG A 135 -48.16 -2.20 -25.52
C ARG A 135 -49.33 -1.23 -25.69
N PRO A 136 -49.84 -1.02 -26.91
CA PRO A 136 -50.95 -0.11 -27.16
C PRO A 136 -52.28 -0.73 -26.71
N LEU A 137 -53.14 0.13 -26.16
CA LEU A 137 -54.59 0.03 -26.23
C LEU A 137 -55.11 1.37 -26.75
#